data_AF-A0A9N8WCM7-F1
#
_entry.id   AF-A0A9N8WCM7-F1
#
_cell.length_a   1.000
_cell.length_b   1.000
_cell.length_c   1.000
_cell.angle_alpha   90.00
_cell.angle_beta   90.00
_cell.angle_gamma   90.00
#
_symmetry.space_group_name_H-M   'P 1'
#
loop_
_entity.id
_entity.type
_entity.pdbx_description
1 polymer ?
#
loop_
_entity_poly.entity_id
_entity_poly.type
_entity_poly.pdbx_seq_one_letter_code
_entity_poly.pdbx_strand_id
1 'polypeptide(L)'
;MTTTAKPSSNILNWASKDGEFRRNPSVFRNTISKDPDAIFTPEKDRYHLYISWACPWAHRTVIIRALKGLEDVIGLSVVDYFLGEKGWKFSTPEETPGCIPDTVNNAQYLRELYFKANPDYDGRFTVPVLWDKKLQTIVNNESSEIIRIFNNAFDDFVPETRGKTFYPEHLANEIDKINDWIYNKINNGVYKCGFATSQDAYMNHIGPLFGALDDVEAILSKNEFLVGNTLTEADIRLWTTIVRCCIF
;
A
#
# COMPACT_ATOMS: atom_id res chain seq x y z
N MET A 1 0.13 -36.40 19.87
CA MET A 1 -0.72 -35.24 19.55
C MET A 1 -0.36 -34.79 18.15
N THR A 2 -1.14 -35.23 17.17
CA THR A 2 -0.96 -34.91 15.75
C THR A 2 -1.35 -33.46 15.53
N THR A 3 -0.36 -32.59 15.35
CA THR A 3 -0.53 -31.23 14.84
C THR A 3 -1.07 -31.31 13.43
N THR A 4 -2.38 -31.12 13.26
CA THR A 4 -2.98 -30.88 11.96
C THR A 4 -2.44 -29.56 11.44
N ALA A 5 -1.45 -29.62 10.54
CA ALA A 5 -1.03 -28.48 9.76
C ALA A 5 -2.27 -27.92 9.06
N LYS A 6 -2.61 -26.65 9.33
CA LYS A 6 -3.63 -25.92 8.58
C LYS A 6 -3.28 -26.04 7.09
N PRO A 7 -4.22 -26.42 6.20
CA PRO A 7 -3.94 -26.48 4.77
C PRO A 7 -3.42 -25.13 4.32
N SER A 8 -2.23 -25.10 3.72
CA SER A 8 -1.66 -23.89 3.17
C SER A 8 -2.63 -23.36 2.12
N SER A 9 -3.28 -22.25 2.42
CA SER A 9 -3.97 -21.48 1.39
C SER A 9 -2.92 -21.16 0.34
N ASN A 10 -3.14 -21.56 -0.92
CA ASN A 10 -2.20 -21.26 -1.99
C ASN A 10 -2.17 -19.74 -2.13
N ILE A 11 -1.12 -19.10 -1.62
CA ILE A 11 -1.00 -17.64 -1.59
C ILE A 11 -0.96 -17.02 -2.99
N LEU A 12 -0.75 -17.85 -4.02
CA LEU A 12 -0.74 -17.47 -5.43
C LEU A 12 -2.10 -17.67 -6.12
N ASN A 13 -3.11 -18.21 -5.42
CA ASN A 13 -4.47 -18.26 -5.95
C ASN A 13 -5.21 -16.97 -5.62
N TRP A 14 -5.46 -16.17 -6.66
CA TRP A 14 -6.05 -14.83 -6.53
C TRP A 14 -7.55 -14.80 -6.82
N ALA A 15 -8.06 -15.68 -7.68
CA ALA A 15 -9.45 -15.71 -8.10
C ALA A 15 -10.33 -16.61 -7.21
N SER A 16 -11.61 -16.23 -7.10
CA SER A 16 -12.66 -17.04 -6.48
C SER A 16 -13.15 -18.13 -7.45
N LYS A 17 -14.00 -19.05 -6.98
CA LYS A 17 -14.51 -20.19 -7.79
C LYS A 17 -15.33 -19.76 -9.02
N ASP A 18 -15.95 -18.58 -8.97
CA ASP A 18 -16.70 -17.96 -10.06
C ASP A 18 -15.82 -17.18 -11.05
N GLY A 19 -14.50 -17.21 -10.84
CA GLY A 19 -13.50 -16.53 -11.66
C GLY A 19 -13.31 -15.05 -11.36
N GLU A 20 -14.02 -14.51 -10.38
CA GLU A 20 -13.89 -13.13 -9.93
C GLU A 20 -12.74 -12.95 -8.94
N PHE A 21 -11.98 -11.87 -9.08
CA PHE A 21 -11.00 -11.46 -8.08
C PHE A 21 -11.65 -10.61 -6.99
N ARG A 22 -11.58 -11.11 -5.75
CA ARG A 22 -12.04 -10.37 -4.56
C ARG A 22 -10.85 -10.11 -3.64
N ARG A 23 -10.59 -8.84 -3.35
CA ARG A 23 -9.48 -8.43 -2.50
C ARG A 23 -9.86 -8.61 -1.03
N ASN A 24 -9.05 -9.35 -0.27
CA ASN A 24 -9.21 -9.41 1.18
C ASN A 24 -8.83 -8.07 1.80
N PRO A 25 -9.61 -7.55 2.76
CA PRO A 25 -9.30 -6.30 3.44
C PRO A 25 -8.05 -6.43 4.32
N SER A 26 -7.34 -5.31 4.50
CA SER A 26 -6.23 -5.20 5.44
C SER A 26 -6.72 -5.29 6.89
N VAL A 27 -5.94 -5.98 7.74
CA VAL A 27 -6.32 -6.37 9.11
C VAL A 27 -5.72 -5.45 10.17
N PHE A 28 -4.49 -4.97 9.96
CA PHE A 28 -3.84 -4.05 10.89
C PHE A 28 -4.19 -2.62 10.48
N ARG A 29 -4.97 -1.94 11.34
CA ARG A 29 -5.63 -0.66 11.03
C ARG A 29 -5.43 0.39 12.13
N ASN A 30 -4.36 0.27 12.92
CA ASN A 30 -4.06 1.27 13.93
C ASN A 30 -3.50 2.54 13.28
N THR A 31 -3.56 3.65 14.02
CA THR A 31 -3.02 4.95 13.60
C THR A 31 -1.89 5.41 14.52
N ILE A 32 -1.12 6.40 14.08
CA ILE A 32 -0.13 7.10 14.89
C ILE A 32 -0.71 8.49 15.22
N SER A 33 -0.81 8.81 16.50
CA SER A 33 -1.41 10.06 16.98
C SER A 33 -0.62 10.66 18.13
N LYS A 34 -0.77 11.97 18.33
CA LYS A 34 -0.24 12.71 19.49
C LYS A 34 -1.19 12.68 20.69
N ASP A 35 -2.34 12.02 20.56
CA ASP A 35 -3.32 11.93 21.65
C ASP A 35 -2.70 11.27 22.88
N PRO A 36 -3.05 11.71 24.11
CA PRO A 36 -2.46 11.18 25.35
C PRO A 36 -2.59 9.66 25.51
N ASP A 37 -3.67 9.08 24.98
CA ASP A 37 -3.99 7.65 25.07
C ASP A 37 -3.55 6.85 23.82
N ALA A 38 -2.81 7.48 22.90
CA ALA A 38 -2.35 6.82 21.69
C ALA A 38 -1.33 5.71 22.00
N ILE A 39 -1.61 4.49 21.54
CA ILE A 39 -0.68 3.35 21.63
C ILE A 39 0.60 3.62 20.81
N PHE A 40 0.42 4.23 19.64
CA PHE A 40 1.49 4.58 18.72
C PHE A 40 1.62 6.11 18.65
N THR A 41 2.68 6.63 19.26
CA THR A 41 3.01 8.07 19.31
C THR A 41 4.08 8.40 18.28
N PRO A 42 4.02 9.55 17.59
CA PRO A 42 5.01 9.90 16.59
C PRO A 42 6.37 10.15 17.25
N GLU A 43 7.37 9.37 16.85
CA GLU A 43 8.73 9.40 17.40
C GLU A 43 9.72 9.18 16.24
N LYS A 44 10.79 9.98 16.20
CA LYS A 44 11.91 9.75 15.28
C LYS A 44 12.54 8.39 15.59
N ASP A 45 12.93 7.66 14.54
CA ASP A 45 13.59 6.36 14.65
C ASP A 45 12.77 5.25 15.35
N ARG A 46 11.46 5.43 15.53
CA ARG A 46 10.56 4.38 16.07
C ARG A 46 9.95 3.50 14.99
N TYR A 47 9.60 4.08 13.84
CA TYR A 47 8.84 3.38 12.81
C TYR A 47 9.69 2.92 11.64
N HIS A 48 9.27 1.84 11.00
CA HIS A 48 9.92 1.26 9.83
C HIS A 48 8.88 0.87 8.79
N LEU A 49 9.18 1.09 7.51
CA LEU A 49 8.28 0.81 6.40
C LEU A 49 8.85 -0.35 5.56
N TYR A 50 8.05 -1.39 5.38
CA TYR A 50 8.37 -2.50 4.49
C TYR A 50 7.57 -2.42 3.19
N ILE A 51 8.25 -2.42 2.05
CA ILE A 51 7.63 -2.24 0.74
C ILE A 51 8.19 -3.22 -0.30
N SER A 52 7.50 -3.31 -1.44
CA SER A 52 8.08 -3.80 -2.71
C SER A 52 7.95 -2.69 -3.74
N TRP A 53 9.01 -2.43 -4.52
CA TRP A 53 8.94 -1.49 -5.65
C TRP A 53 7.93 -1.93 -6.72
N ALA A 54 7.65 -3.24 -6.83
CA ALA A 54 6.67 -3.77 -7.75
C ALA A 54 5.21 -3.42 -7.36
N CYS A 55 4.94 -3.20 -6.07
CA CYS A 55 3.59 -3.04 -5.56
C CYS A 55 3.09 -1.58 -5.65
N PRO A 56 1.99 -1.28 -6.38
CA PRO A 56 1.45 0.09 -6.46
C PRO A 56 0.94 0.61 -5.11
N TRP A 57 0.38 -0.26 -4.26
CA TRP A 57 -0.11 0.11 -2.93
C TRP A 57 1.04 0.57 -2.03
N ALA A 58 2.17 -0.14 -2.07
CA ALA A 58 3.36 0.24 -1.32
C ALA A 58 4.08 1.45 -1.93
N HIS A 59 4.00 1.63 -3.25
CA HIS A 59 4.59 2.78 -3.92
C HIS A 59 3.96 4.10 -3.41
N ARG A 60 2.66 4.12 -3.10
CA ARG A 60 1.99 5.31 -2.53
C ARG A 60 2.64 5.80 -1.25
N THR A 61 2.97 4.88 -0.35
CA THR A 61 3.55 5.23 0.95
C THR A 61 4.97 5.76 0.81
N VAL A 62 5.74 5.26 -0.16
CA VAL A 62 7.08 5.80 -0.45
C VAL A 62 7.03 7.16 -1.11
N ILE A 63 6.11 7.40 -2.05
CA ILE A 63 5.93 8.71 -2.67
C ILE A 63 5.63 9.76 -1.59
N ILE A 64 4.68 9.49 -0.70
CA ILE A 64 4.34 10.41 0.38
C ILE A 64 5.49 10.55 1.39
N ARG A 65 6.18 9.44 1.73
CA ARG A 65 7.37 9.48 2.58
C ARG A 65 8.41 10.47 2.03
N ALA A 66 8.70 10.42 0.73
CA ALA A 66 9.64 11.33 0.10
C ALA A 66 9.11 12.77 0.00
N LEU A 67 7.86 12.95 -0.43
CA LEU A 67 7.24 14.28 -0.57
C LEU A 67 7.08 15.02 0.77
N LYS A 68 7.03 14.28 1.88
CA LYS A 68 7.01 14.79 3.26
C LYS A 68 8.39 14.86 3.91
N GLY A 69 9.47 14.44 3.26
CA GLY A 69 10.81 14.50 3.86
C GLY A 69 11.02 13.54 5.04
N LEU A 70 10.29 12.41 5.06
CA LEU A 70 10.28 11.45 6.18
C LEU A 70 11.42 10.42 6.10
N GLU A 71 12.38 10.61 5.20
CA GLU A 71 13.45 9.64 4.94
C GLU A 71 14.31 9.35 6.17
N ASP A 72 14.60 10.39 6.95
CA ASP A 72 15.39 10.33 8.18
C ASP A 72 14.55 10.05 9.43
N VAL A 73 13.23 9.89 9.29
CA VAL A 73 12.29 9.67 10.39
C VAL A 73 11.77 8.23 10.41
N ILE A 74 11.47 7.69 9.22
CA ILE A 74 10.89 6.38 9.02
C ILE A 74 11.84 5.55 8.19
N GLY A 75 12.37 4.48 8.78
CA GLY A 75 13.27 3.55 8.10
C GLY A 75 12.56 2.81 6.95
N LEU A 76 13.34 2.21 6.05
CA LEU A 76 12.84 1.53 4.87
C LEU A 76 13.54 0.19 4.68
N SER A 77 12.76 -0.86 4.41
CA SER A 77 13.25 -2.11 3.83
C SER A 77 12.42 -2.47 2.60
N VAL A 78 13.07 -3.06 1.61
CA VAL A 78 12.51 -3.37 0.31
C VAL A 78 12.67 -4.86 0.06
N VAL A 79 11.54 -5.56 -0.02
CA VAL A 79 11.50 -6.98 -0.40
C VAL A 79 11.74 -7.14 -1.89
N ASP A 80 12.08 -8.37 -2.27
CA ASP A 80 12.21 -8.79 -3.67
C ASP A 80 10.96 -8.46 -4.50
N TYR A 81 11.15 -8.20 -5.79
CA TYR A 81 10.04 -8.03 -6.72
C TYR A 81 9.33 -9.37 -6.99
N PHE A 82 10.03 -10.50 -6.84
CA PHE A 82 9.48 -11.82 -7.07
C PHE A 82 8.69 -12.33 -5.86
N LEU A 83 7.41 -12.60 -6.07
CA LEU A 83 6.52 -13.17 -5.06
C LEU A 83 6.47 -14.71 -5.19
N GLY A 84 7.33 -15.40 -4.44
CA GLY A 84 7.39 -16.87 -4.42
C GLY A 84 6.36 -17.53 -3.50
N GLU A 85 6.42 -18.87 -3.38
CA GLU A 85 5.50 -19.68 -2.55
C GLU A 85 5.53 -19.33 -1.06
N LYS A 86 6.63 -18.79 -0.56
CA LYS A 86 6.79 -18.33 0.83
C LYS A 86 6.39 -16.86 1.01
N GLY A 87 5.94 -16.20 -0.04
CA GLY A 87 5.63 -14.78 -0.08
C GLY A 87 6.86 -13.92 -0.36
N TRP A 88 6.79 -12.66 0.05
CA TRP A 88 7.85 -11.67 -0.15
C TRP A 88 9.12 -12.03 0.61
N LYS A 89 10.24 -12.17 -0.11
CA LYS A 89 11.58 -12.45 0.45
C LYS A 89 12.34 -11.14 0.67
N PHE A 90 13.12 -11.05 1.74
CA PHE A 90 14.17 -10.04 1.90
C PHE A 90 15.45 -10.55 1.23
N SER A 91 15.61 -10.23 -0.05
CA SER A 91 16.84 -10.53 -0.81
C SER A 91 17.90 -9.47 -0.58
N THR A 92 19.19 -9.83 -0.72
CA THR A 92 20.27 -8.84 -0.68
C THR A 92 20.32 -8.00 -1.96
N PRO A 93 20.95 -6.81 -1.95
CA PRO A 93 21.14 -6.00 -3.15
C PRO A 93 21.92 -6.73 -4.26
N GLU A 94 22.80 -7.68 -3.90
CA GLU A 94 23.55 -8.51 -4.83
C GLU A 94 22.69 -9.60 -5.48
N GLU A 95 21.75 -10.19 -4.72
CA GLU A 95 20.77 -11.14 -5.26
C GLU A 95 19.77 -10.45 -6.19
N THR A 96 19.24 -9.31 -5.74
CA THR A 96 18.23 -8.53 -6.45
C THR A 96 18.51 -7.03 -6.29
N PRO A 97 18.99 -6.33 -7.34
CA PRO A 97 19.26 -4.90 -7.27
C PRO A 97 18.04 -4.08 -6.84
N GLY A 98 18.24 -3.12 -5.93
CA GLY A 98 17.18 -2.27 -5.40
C GLY A 98 16.46 -2.83 -4.17
N CYS A 99 16.74 -4.07 -3.76
CA CYS A 99 16.32 -4.60 -2.47
C CYS A 99 17.09 -3.97 -1.32
N ILE A 100 16.43 -3.87 -0.16
CA ILE A 100 17.01 -3.39 1.10
C ILE A 100 16.60 -4.42 2.16
N PRO A 101 17.52 -5.29 2.61
CA PRO A 101 17.22 -6.31 3.61
C PRO A 101 16.57 -5.76 4.88
N ASP A 102 15.91 -6.63 5.64
CA ASP A 102 15.36 -6.27 6.94
C ASP A 102 16.46 -6.21 8.00
N THR A 103 16.93 -5.00 8.32
CA THR A 103 17.91 -4.77 9.39
C THR A 103 17.27 -4.61 10.77
N VAL A 104 15.94 -4.60 10.86
CA VAL A 104 15.19 -4.36 12.10
C VAL A 104 14.87 -5.68 12.81
N ASN A 105 14.33 -6.66 12.09
CA ASN A 105 13.99 -7.96 12.66
C ASN A 105 14.87 -9.10 12.14
N ASN A 106 15.72 -8.85 11.13
CA ASN A 106 16.51 -9.87 10.43
C ASN A 106 15.63 -10.98 9.85
N ALA A 107 14.40 -10.65 9.43
CA ALA A 107 13.47 -11.60 8.83
C ALA A 107 13.95 -12.00 7.43
N GLN A 108 13.75 -13.26 7.05
CA GLN A 108 14.01 -13.71 5.68
C GLN A 108 12.79 -13.51 4.77
N TYR A 109 11.59 -13.61 5.32
CA TYR A 109 10.33 -13.40 4.61
C TYR A 109 9.40 -12.46 5.39
N LEU A 110 8.62 -11.66 4.66
CA LEU A 110 7.68 -10.70 5.25
C LEU A 110 6.65 -11.36 6.18
N ARG A 111 6.25 -12.61 5.88
CA ARG A 111 5.30 -13.37 6.72
C ARG A 111 5.77 -13.53 8.17
N GLU A 112 7.08 -13.56 8.40
CA GLU A 112 7.64 -13.67 9.76
C GLU A 112 7.26 -12.45 10.61
N LEU A 113 7.17 -11.26 10.01
CA LEU A 113 6.70 -10.05 10.70
C LEU A 113 5.22 -10.14 11.07
N TYR A 114 4.40 -10.70 10.19
CA TYR A 114 2.98 -10.92 10.45
C TYR A 114 2.77 -11.90 11.61
N PHE A 115 3.50 -13.03 11.62
CA PHE A 115 3.45 -13.99 12.73
C PHE A 115 4.04 -13.43 14.02
N LYS A 116 5.03 -12.54 13.93
CA LYS A 116 5.57 -11.83 15.11
C LYS A 116 4.54 -10.88 15.71
N ALA A 117 3.77 -10.17 14.89
CA ALA A 117 2.70 -9.27 15.35
C ALA A 117 1.44 -10.02 15.82
N ASN A 118 1.11 -11.14 15.19
CA ASN A 118 0.00 -12.01 15.55
C ASN A 118 0.33 -13.48 15.17
N PRO A 119 0.65 -14.35 16.15
CA PRO A 119 1.00 -15.76 15.88
C PRO A 119 -0.09 -16.57 15.18
N ASP A 120 -1.36 -16.18 15.34
CA ASP A 120 -2.52 -16.87 14.76
C ASP A 120 -2.98 -16.26 13.42
N TYR A 121 -2.20 -15.33 12.85
CA TYR A 121 -2.55 -14.66 11.60
C TYR A 121 -2.76 -15.64 10.44
N ASP A 122 -3.91 -15.55 9.77
CA ASP A 122 -4.33 -16.44 8.69
C ASP A 122 -4.63 -15.72 7.36
N GLY A 123 -4.38 -14.41 7.32
CA GLY A 123 -4.58 -13.56 6.14
C GLY A 123 -3.42 -13.58 5.15
N ARG A 124 -3.43 -12.62 4.22
CA ARG A 124 -2.35 -12.45 3.23
C ARG A 124 -1.23 -11.57 3.78
N PHE A 125 0.02 -11.96 3.54
CA PHE A 125 1.20 -11.20 3.91
C PHE A 125 1.47 -10.08 2.88
N THR A 126 0.77 -8.96 2.99
CA THR A 126 0.82 -7.87 2.01
C THR A 126 1.86 -6.81 2.35
N VAL A 127 2.34 -6.09 1.33
CA VAL A 127 3.01 -4.79 1.45
C VAL A 127 2.05 -3.68 1.00
N PRO A 128 2.11 -2.46 1.56
CA PRO A 128 3.07 -1.99 2.56
C PRO A 128 2.79 -2.50 3.98
N VAL A 129 3.81 -2.49 4.84
CA VAL A 129 3.68 -2.69 6.29
C VAL A 129 4.35 -1.53 7.02
N LEU A 130 3.59 -0.79 7.83
CA LEU A 130 4.12 0.16 8.79
C LEU A 130 4.34 -0.55 10.12
N TRP A 131 5.60 -0.66 10.53
CA TRP A 131 6.06 -1.41 11.68
C TRP A 131 6.50 -0.49 12.81
N ASP A 132 6.15 -0.86 14.05
CA ASP A 132 6.66 -0.22 15.26
C ASP A 132 7.83 -1.04 15.82
N LYS A 133 9.03 -0.45 15.84
CA LYS A 133 10.23 -1.09 16.38
C LYS A 133 10.19 -1.26 17.89
N LYS A 134 9.46 -0.39 18.61
CA LYS A 134 9.39 -0.38 20.08
C LYS A 134 8.49 -1.49 20.60
N LEU A 135 7.26 -1.57 20.06
CA LEU A 135 6.29 -2.61 20.43
C LEU A 135 6.45 -3.90 19.61
N GLN A 136 7.34 -3.89 18.61
CA GLN A 136 7.60 -5.04 17.73
C GLN A 136 6.32 -5.61 17.11
N THR A 137 5.48 -4.73 16.57
CA THR A 137 4.19 -5.09 15.96
C THR A 137 3.89 -4.26 14.72
N ILE A 138 2.90 -4.70 13.95
CA ILE A 138 2.40 -3.96 12.79
C ILE A 138 1.42 -2.89 13.28
N VAL A 139 1.71 -1.63 12.95
CA VAL A 139 0.79 -0.50 13.17
C VAL A 139 -0.35 -0.59 12.16
N ASN A 140 0.00 -0.60 10.87
CA ASN A 140 -0.96 -0.50 9.80
C ASN A 140 -0.44 -1.20 8.52
N ASN A 141 -1.31 -1.90 7.80
CA ASN A 141 -1.00 -2.49 6.49
C ASN A 141 -2.01 -2.09 5.40
N GLU A 142 -2.74 -0.99 5.60
CA GLU A 142 -3.61 -0.32 4.63
C GLU A 142 -2.91 0.91 4.06
N SER A 143 -2.55 0.85 2.77
CA SER A 143 -1.83 1.93 2.09
C SER A 143 -2.53 3.28 2.15
N SER A 144 -3.87 3.32 2.07
CA SER A 144 -4.61 4.60 2.09
C SER A 144 -4.60 5.28 3.46
N GLU A 145 -4.50 4.50 4.53
CA GLU A 145 -4.40 5.06 5.88
C GLU A 145 -2.97 5.46 6.19
N ILE A 146 -1.98 4.66 5.78
CA ILE A 146 -0.56 4.98 5.99
C ILE A 146 -0.19 6.33 5.37
N ILE A 147 -0.64 6.61 4.13
CA ILE A 147 -0.37 7.92 3.52
C ILE A 147 -1.01 9.08 4.28
N ARG A 148 -2.18 8.87 4.89
CA ARG A 148 -2.85 9.88 5.72
C ARG A 148 -2.16 10.06 7.07
N ILE A 149 -1.63 8.99 7.66
CA ILE A 149 -0.77 9.06 8.85
C ILE A 149 0.46 9.94 8.54
N PHE A 150 1.12 9.70 7.39
CA PHE A 150 2.33 10.43 7.01
C PHE A 150 2.10 11.92 6.73
N ASN A 151 0.88 12.33 6.35
CA ASN A 151 0.58 13.75 6.10
C ASN A 151 0.81 14.62 7.35
N ASN A 152 0.46 14.13 8.54
CA ASN A 152 0.35 14.99 9.72
C ASN A 152 1.09 14.45 10.96
N ALA A 153 1.21 13.13 11.14
CA ALA A 153 1.66 12.56 12.41
C ALA A 153 3.10 12.97 12.77
N PHE A 154 3.95 13.19 11.77
CA PHE A 154 5.38 13.42 11.93
C PHE A 154 5.83 14.86 11.68
N ASP A 155 4.91 15.81 11.55
CA ASP A 155 5.19 17.22 11.22
C ASP A 155 6.20 17.92 12.15
N ASP A 156 6.32 17.44 13.39
CA ASP A 156 7.29 17.98 14.35
C ASP A 156 8.74 17.63 13.95
N PHE A 157 8.94 16.53 13.22
CA PHE A 157 10.25 16.03 12.81
C PHE A 157 10.68 16.46 11.41
N VAL A 158 9.78 17.09 10.63
CA VAL A 158 10.05 17.55 9.25
C VAL A 158 9.69 19.04 9.06
N PRO A 159 10.49 19.98 9.61
CA PRO A 159 10.15 21.40 9.60
C PRO A 159 9.95 22.00 8.19
N GLU A 160 10.67 21.51 7.18
CA GLU A 160 10.63 22.02 5.81
C GLU A 160 9.31 21.72 5.08
N THR A 161 8.66 20.60 5.43
CA THR A 161 7.41 20.11 4.83
C THR A 161 6.25 20.14 5.82
N ARG A 162 6.44 20.79 6.98
CA ARG A 162 5.43 20.93 8.03
C ARG A 162 4.18 21.59 7.47
N GLY A 163 3.01 21.05 7.79
CA GLY A 163 1.71 21.54 7.28
C GLY A 163 1.44 21.24 5.81
N LYS A 164 2.41 20.72 5.05
CA LYS A 164 2.16 20.20 3.70
C LYS A 164 1.31 18.95 3.79
N THR A 165 0.12 18.98 3.19
CA THR A 165 -0.82 17.85 3.16
C THR A 165 -1.24 17.57 1.74
N PHE A 166 -1.41 16.29 1.42
CA PHE A 166 -1.99 15.82 0.15
C PHE A 166 -3.48 15.49 0.29
N TYR A 167 -4.06 15.81 1.45
CA TYR A 167 -5.48 15.64 1.77
C TYR A 167 -6.00 16.88 2.52
N PRO A 168 -6.07 18.06 1.85
CA PRO A 168 -6.55 19.28 2.47
C PRO A 168 -8.06 19.21 2.74
N GLU A 169 -8.49 19.70 3.91
CA GLU A 169 -9.87 19.55 4.40
C GLU A 169 -10.92 20.12 3.44
N HIS A 170 -10.63 21.26 2.80
CA HIS A 170 -11.54 21.89 1.85
C HIS A 170 -11.75 21.11 0.53
N LEU A 171 -10.86 20.17 0.20
CA LEU A 171 -11.00 19.27 -0.97
C LEU A 171 -11.35 17.83 -0.58
N ALA A 172 -11.39 17.50 0.73
CA ALA A 172 -11.53 16.14 1.24
C ALA A 172 -12.70 15.37 0.59
N ASN A 173 -13.87 15.99 0.51
CA ASN A 173 -15.07 15.39 -0.09
C ASN A 173 -14.92 15.07 -1.59
N GLU A 174 -14.20 15.90 -2.33
CA GLU A 174 -13.96 15.69 -3.75
C GLU A 174 -12.89 14.62 -3.97
N ILE A 175 -11.83 14.65 -3.15
CA ILE A 175 -10.79 13.63 -3.12
C ILE A 175 -11.39 12.26 -2.82
N ASP A 176 -12.24 12.14 -1.80
CA ASP A 176 -12.86 10.86 -1.42
C ASP A 176 -13.77 10.31 -2.53
N LYS A 177 -14.56 11.17 -3.19
CA LYS A 177 -15.38 10.79 -4.34
C LYS A 177 -14.53 10.25 -5.49
N ILE A 178 -13.45 10.95 -5.82
CA ILE A 178 -12.56 10.53 -6.92
C ILE A 178 -11.80 9.26 -6.56
N ASN A 179 -11.29 9.17 -5.34
CA ASN A 179 -10.59 7.98 -4.84
C ASN A 179 -11.44 6.73 -4.85
N ASP A 180 -12.75 6.83 -4.61
CA ASP A 180 -13.66 5.68 -4.62
C ASP A 180 -13.74 5.04 -6.01
N TRP A 181 -14.05 5.80 -7.05
CA TRP A 181 -14.16 5.23 -8.39
C TRP A 181 -12.79 4.91 -9.00
N ILE A 182 -11.74 5.69 -8.71
CA ILE A 182 -10.37 5.34 -9.13
C ILE A 182 -9.94 4.02 -8.48
N TYR A 183 -10.22 3.81 -7.20
CA TYR A 183 -9.91 2.54 -6.55
C TYR A 183 -10.69 1.39 -7.18
N ASN A 184 -12.01 1.53 -7.30
CA ASN A 184 -12.88 0.43 -7.71
C ASN A 184 -12.73 0.05 -9.18
N LYS A 185 -12.57 1.05 -10.06
CA LYS A 185 -12.56 0.89 -11.53
C LYS A 185 -11.16 0.87 -12.13
N ILE A 186 -10.18 1.55 -11.54
CA ILE A 186 -8.81 1.62 -12.08
C ILE A 186 -7.83 0.80 -11.24
N ASN A 187 -7.51 1.24 -10.01
CA ASN A 187 -6.44 0.64 -9.22
C ASN A 187 -6.69 -0.83 -8.92
N ASN A 188 -7.93 -1.17 -8.52
CA ASN A 188 -8.35 -2.54 -8.33
C ASN A 188 -8.93 -3.15 -9.61
N GLY A 189 -9.41 -2.33 -10.54
CA GLY A 189 -9.97 -2.79 -11.82
C GLY A 189 -8.97 -3.54 -12.69
N VAL A 190 -7.72 -3.06 -12.77
CA VAL A 190 -6.65 -3.80 -13.48
C VAL A 190 -6.38 -5.18 -12.88
N TYR A 191 -6.47 -5.33 -11.55
CA TYR A 191 -6.35 -6.64 -10.89
C TYR A 191 -7.58 -7.52 -11.15
N LYS A 192 -8.79 -6.93 -11.16
CA LYS A 192 -10.01 -7.67 -11.50
C LYS A 192 -9.97 -8.21 -12.92
N CYS A 193 -9.45 -7.43 -13.86
CA CYS A 193 -9.22 -7.88 -15.24
C CYS A 193 -8.11 -8.94 -15.30
N GLY A 194 -6.94 -8.66 -14.73
CA GLY A 194 -5.75 -9.51 -14.87
C GLY A 194 -5.81 -10.84 -14.11
N PHE A 195 -6.60 -10.92 -13.04
CA PHE A 195 -6.80 -12.15 -12.29
C PHE A 195 -8.14 -12.84 -12.59
N ALA A 196 -8.94 -12.32 -13.51
CA ALA A 196 -10.14 -13.01 -13.96
C ALA A 196 -9.76 -14.37 -14.60
N THR A 197 -10.46 -15.43 -14.21
CA THR A 197 -10.29 -16.76 -14.82
C THR A 197 -11.46 -17.17 -15.71
N SER A 198 -12.43 -16.29 -15.90
CA SER A 198 -13.54 -16.45 -16.85
C SER A 198 -13.66 -15.22 -17.76
N GLN A 199 -14.13 -15.44 -19.00
CA GLN A 199 -14.33 -14.37 -19.97
C GLN A 199 -15.35 -13.34 -19.46
N ASP A 200 -16.44 -13.80 -18.85
CA ASP A 200 -17.49 -12.92 -18.33
C ASP A 200 -16.96 -12.01 -17.21
N ALA A 201 -16.18 -12.56 -16.26
CA ALA A 201 -15.54 -11.75 -15.21
C ALA A 201 -14.60 -10.70 -15.81
N TYR A 202 -13.80 -11.07 -16.80
CA TYR A 202 -12.95 -10.10 -17.51
C TYR A 202 -13.76 -8.99 -18.19
N MET A 203 -14.80 -9.36 -18.97
CA MET A 203 -15.63 -8.41 -19.71
C MET A 203 -16.40 -7.46 -18.80
N ASN A 204 -16.80 -7.92 -17.62
CA ASN A 204 -17.49 -7.11 -16.61
C ASN A 204 -16.62 -5.97 -16.06
N HIS A 205 -15.28 -6.10 -16.08
CA HIS A 205 -14.38 -5.09 -15.51
C HIS A 205 -13.60 -4.30 -16.56
N ILE A 206 -13.36 -4.86 -17.75
CA ILE A 206 -12.57 -4.17 -18.79
C ILE A 206 -13.28 -2.93 -19.32
N GLY A 207 -14.59 -2.98 -19.55
CA GLY A 207 -15.39 -1.83 -19.99
C GLY A 207 -15.38 -0.69 -18.96
N PRO A 208 -15.73 -0.96 -17.69
CA PRO A 208 -15.63 0.04 -16.62
C PRO A 208 -14.23 0.60 -16.39
N LEU A 209 -13.18 -0.20 -16.60
CA LEU A 209 -11.79 0.26 -16.51
C LEU A 209 -11.49 1.32 -17.57
N PHE A 210 -11.75 1.04 -18.84
CA PHE A 210 -11.50 2.00 -19.92
C PHE A 210 -12.42 3.22 -19.84
N GLY A 211 -13.69 3.05 -19.49
CA GLY A 211 -14.58 4.19 -19.25
C GLY A 211 -14.09 5.10 -18.12
N ALA A 212 -13.50 4.54 -17.06
CA ALA A 212 -12.90 5.33 -15.99
C ALA A 212 -11.60 6.03 -16.43
N LEU A 213 -10.83 5.45 -17.35
CA LEU A 213 -9.66 6.11 -17.94
C LEU A 213 -10.09 7.28 -18.85
N ASP A 214 -11.18 7.13 -19.59
CA ASP A 214 -11.78 8.24 -20.36
C ASP A 214 -12.26 9.36 -19.43
N ASP A 215 -12.86 9.03 -18.29
CA ASP A 215 -13.25 10.00 -17.26
C ASP A 215 -12.02 10.76 -16.70
N VAL A 216 -10.90 10.05 -16.45
CA VAL A 216 -9.62 10.66 -16.04
C VAL A 216 -9.12 11.63 -17.11
N GLU A 217 -9.09 11.21 -18.37
CA GLU A 217 -8.63 12.03 -19.50
C GLU A 217 -9.50 13.29 -19.66
N ALA A 218 -10.82 13.16 -19.50
CA ALA A 218 -11.74 14.30 -19.54
C ALA A 218 -11.48 15.35 -18.45
N ILE A 219 -10.96 14.92 -17.28
CA ILE A 219 -10.54 15.81 -16.19
C ILE A 219 -9.17 16.44 -16.52
N LEU A 220 -8.18 15.62 -16.85
CA LEU A 220 -6.79 16.05 -17.03
C LEU A 220 -6.51 16.80 -18.33
N SER A 221 -7.39 16.68 -19.33
CA SER A 221 -7.35 17.54 -20.53
C SER A 221 -7.66 19.01 -20.24
N LYS A 222 -8.21 19.32 -19.06
CA LYS A 222 -8.61 20.67 -18.64
C LYS A 222 -7.89 21.15 -17.38
N ASN A 223 -7.24 20.26 -16.65
CA ASN A 223 -6.61 20.52 -15.36
C ASN A 223 -5.27 19.79 -15.28
N GLU A 224 -4.31 20.34 -14.54
CA GLU A 224 -3.01 19.70 -14.32
C GLU A 224 -3.12 18.51 -13.34
N PHE A 225 -4.07 18.56 -12.42
CA PHE A 225 -4.32 17.54 -11.40
C PHE A 225 -5.81 17.19 -11.31
N LEU A 226 -6.12 16.03 -10.70
CA LEU A 226 -7.47 15.49 -10.61
C LEU A 226 -8.43 16.36 -9.79
N VAL A 227 -7.93 17.04 -8.74
CA VAL A 227 -8.76 17.75 -7.77
C VAL A 227 -8.17 19.11 -7.45
N GLY A 228 -8.97 20.17 -7.56
CA GLY A 228 -8.58 21.53 -7.16
C GLY A 228 -7.36 22.11 -7.89
N ASN A 229 -6.95 21.50 -9.02
CA ASN A 229 -5.74 21.84 -9.77
C ASN A 229 -4.47 21.92 -8.90
N THR A 230 -4.37 21.03 -7.91
CA THR A 230 -3.21 20.87 -7.04
C THR A 230 -2.93 19.40 -6.81
N LEU A 231 -1.67 19.04 -6.51
CA LEU A 231 -1.31 17.65 -6.26
C LEU A 231 -1.94 17.15 -4.95
N THR A 232 -2.74 16.09 -5.04
CA THR A 232 -3.41 15.43 -3.91
C THR A 232 -3.09 13.94 -3.83
N GLU A 233 -3.57 13.28 -2.78
CA GLU A 233 -3.47 11.82 -2.67
C GLU A 233 -4.22 11.09 -3.80
N ALA A 234 -5.20 11.73 -4.45
CA ALA A 234 -5.91 11.13 -5.58
C ALA A 234 -4.97 10.93 -6.78
N ASP A 235 -4.16 11.93 -7.09
CA ASP A 235 -3.18 11.88 -8.17
C ASP A 235 -2.13 10.79 -7.91
N ILE A 236 -1.64 10.71 -6.67
CA ILE A 236 -0.65 9.70 -6.26
C ILE A 236 -1.25 8.28 -6.36
N ARG A 237 -2.50 8.11 -5.93
CA ARG A 237 -3.22 6.83 -6.00
C ARG A 237 -3.47 6.40 -7.44
N LEU A 238 -3.77 7.35 -8.34
CA LEU A 238 -3.91 7.09 -9.77
C LEU A 238 -2.56 6.76 -10.42
N TRP A 239 -1.57 7.63 -10.24
CA TRP A 239 -0.26 7.58 -10.90
C TRP A 239 0.44 6.25 -10.66
N THR A 240 0.37 5.73 -9.43
CA THR A 240 0.94 4.42 -9.08
C THR A 240 0.37 3.26 -9.89
N THR A 241 -0.84 3.37 -10.43
CA THR A 241 -1.38 2.42 -11.40
C THR A 241 -0.94 2.76 -12.82
N ILE A 242 -1.10 4.02 -13.26
CA ILE A 242 -0.84 4.43 -14.65
C ILE A 242 0.61 4.16 -15.07
N VAL A 243 1.58 4.44 -14.20
CA VAL A 243 3.00 4.19 -14.48
C VAL A 243 3.31 2.70 -14.74
N ARG A 244 2.42 1.79 -14.34
CA ARG A 244 2.56 0.33 -14.53
C ARG A 244 1.72 -0.21 -15.70
N CYS A 245 0.85 0.59 -16.30
CA CYS A 245 -0.02 0.13 -17.40
C CYS A 245 0.73 -0.04 -18.72
N CYS A 246 1.78 0.75 -18.98
CA CYS A 246 2.48 0.79 -20.27
C CYS A 246 3.82 0.02 -20.29
N ILE A 247 4.02 -0.93 -19.36
CA ILE A 247 5.28 -1.71 -19.27
C ILE A 247 5.23 -2.99 -20.15
N PHE A 248 4.34 -3.05 -21.15
CA PHE A 248 4.25 -4.15 -22.11
C PHE A 248 4.17 -3.64 -23.55
#